data_AF-A0A925VNG8-F1
#
_entry.id   AF-A0A925VNG8-F1
#
_cell.length_a   1.000
_cell.length_b   1.000
_cell.length_c   1.000
_cell.angle_alpha   90.00
_cell.angle_beta   90.00
_cell.angle_gamma   90.00
#
_symmetry.space_group_name_H-M   'P 1'
#
loop_
_entity.id
_entity.type
_entity.pdbx_description
1 polymer ?
#
loop_
_entity_poly.entity_id
_entity_poly.type
_entity_poly.pdbx_seq_one_letter_code
_entity_poly.pdbx_strand_id
1 'polypeptide(L)' 'MNVEDMLPKYRHGDRVRIDPSVETLPALPSYQGVIIEAIPSHAEQRMGYNLQIDGDIRQARRWFFYEDQLTLVSS' A
#
# COMPACT_ATOMS: atom_id res chain seq x y z
N MET A 1 16.34 -14.50 -2.70
CA MET A 1 15.96 -13.79 -1.45
C MET A 1 14.91 -14.66 -0.80
N ASN A 2 15.02 -15.02 0.47
CA ASN A 2 13.95 -15.77 1.12
C ASN A 2 12.85 -14.78 1.49
N VAL A 3 11.60 -15.15 1.28
CA VAL A 3 10.45 -14.24 1.52
C VAL A 3 10.31 -13.93 3.02
N GLU A 4 10.77 -14.85 3.86
CA GLU A 4 10.87 -14.69 5.32
C GLU A 4 11.87 -13.60 5.75
N ASP A 5 12.82 -13.23 4.88
CA ASP A 5 13.80 -12.18 5.15
C ASP A 5 13.34 -10.79 4.67
N MET A 6 12.16 -10.70 4.03
CA MET A 6 11.65 -9.43 3.52
C MET A 6 11.14 -8.55 4.66
N LEU A 7 11.96 -7.59 5.05
CA LEU A 7 11.57 -6.59 6.03
C LEU A 7 10.70 -5.50 5.37
N PRO A 8 9.51 -5.19 5.91
CA PRO A 8 8.65 -4.18 5.33
C PRO A 8 9.27 -2.79 5.48
N LYS A 9 9.35 -2.06 4.38
CA LYS A 9 9.80 -0.66 4.34
C LYS A 9 8.84 0.27 5.08
N TYR A 10 7.53 0.02 4.96
CA TYR A 10 6.49 0.82 5.61
C TYR A 10 5.82 0.03 6.74
N ARG A 11 5.40 0.72 7.79
CA ARG A 11 4.77 0.14 8.98
C ARG A 11 3.29 0.48 9.04
N HIS A 12 2.52 -0.30 9.81
CA HIS A 12 1.14 0.05 10.13
C HIS A 12 1.07 1.48 10.69
N GLY A 13 0.18 2.30 10.14
CA GLY A 13 -0.01 3.69 10.52
C GLY A 13 0.82 4.68 9.69
N ASP A 14 1.78 4.22 8.90
CA ASP A 14 2.53 5.10 8.01
C ASP A 14 1.60 5.72 6.96
N ARG A 15 1.77 7.02 6.77
CA ARG A 15 1.08 7.77 5.73
C ARG A 15 1.85 7.65 4.43
N VAL A 16 1.19 7.26 3.35
CA VAL A 16 1.83 7.08 2.04
C VAL A 16 1.04 7.77 0.94
N ARG A 17 1.75 8.11 -0.13
CA ARG A 17 1.20 8.53 -1.42
C ARG A 17 1.36 7.40 -2.42
N ILE A 18 0.31 7.17 -3.20
CA ILE A 18 0.27 6.22 -4.30
C ILE A 18 0.70 6.95 -5.57
N ASP A 19 1.51 6.29 -6.41
CA ASP A 19 1.87 6.80 -7.73
C ASP A 19 0.61 7.05 -8.58
N PRO A 20 0.38 8.29 -9.06
CA PRO A 20 -0.76 8.63 -9.90
C PRO A 20 -0.85 7.85 -11.22
N SER A 21 0.24 7.21 -11.67
CA SER A 21 0.20 6.37 -12.86
C SER A 21 -0.44 4.99 -12.64
N VAL A 22 -0.76 4.63 -11.40
CA VAL A 22 -1.38 3.33 -11.08
C VAL A 22 -2.87 3.36 -11.41
N GLU A 23 -3.25 2.57 -12.40
CA GLU A 23 -4.65 2.39 -12.78
C GLU A 23 -5.36 1.38 -11.87
N THR A 24 -6.56 1.73 -11.41
CA THR A 24 -7.38 0.90 -10.53
C THR A 24 -8.83 0.87 -10.99
N LEU A 25 -9.50 -0.25 -10.76
CA LEU A 25 -10.93 -0.41 -11.02
C LEU A 25 -11.60 -1.02 -9.76
N PRO A 26 -12.47 -0.27 -9.05
CA PRO A 26 -12.89 1.11 -9.34
C PRO A 26 -11.74 2.11 -9.17
N ALA A 27 -11.91 3.31 -9.73
CA ALA A 27 -10.94 4.40 -9.57
C ALA A 27 -10.73 4.75 -8.09
N LEU A 28 -9.50 5.16 -7.76
CA LEU A 28 -9.15 5.57 -6.41
C LEU A 28 -9.88 6.86 -5.99
N PRO A 29 -10.43 6.91 -4.77
CA PRO A 29 -11.01 8.13 -4.23
C PRO A 29 -9.94 9.18 -3.85
N SER A 30 -8.70 8.74 -3.60
CA SER A 30 -7.53 9.58 -3.34
C SER A 30 -6.25 8.80 -3.65
N TYR A 31 -5.16 9.53 -3.95
CA TYR A 31 -3.82 8.96 -4.08
C TYR A 31 -3.03 9.01 -2.77
N GLN A 32 -3.71 9.14 -1.63
CA GLN A 32 -3.12 9.09 -0.30
C GLN A 32 -3.90 8.12 0.59
N GLY A 33 -3.18 7.48 1.51
CA GLY A 33 -3.75 6.54 2.45
C GLY A 33 -2.79 6.19 3.57
N VAL A 34 -3.24 5.29 4.43
CA VAL A 34 -2.50 4.79 5.59
C VAL A 34 -2.27 3.30 5.43
N ILE A 35 -1.05 2.84 5.71
CA ILE A 35 -0.70 1.42 5.73
C ILE A 35 -1.45 0.73 6.88
N ILE A 36 -2.16 -0.33 6.54
CA ILE A 36 -2.86 -1.21 7.50
C ILE A 36 -2.09 -2.51 7.69
N GLU A 37 -1.46 -3.03 6.66
CA GLU A 37 -0.79 -4.32 6.72
C GLU A 37 0.27 -4.42 5.63
N ALA A 38 1.41 -5.03 5.96
CA ALA A 38 2.43 -5.43 5.00
C ALA A 38 2.23 -6.91 4.65
N ILE A 39 2.26 -7.23 3.36
CA ILE A 39 2.01 -8.56 2.82
C ILE A 39 3.21 -8.96 1.96
N PRO A 40 4.05 -9.90 2.41
CA PRO A 40 5.11 -10.44 1.57
C PRO A 40 4.50 -11.33 0.48
N SER A 41 4.75 -10.99 -0.79
CA SER A 41 4.31 -11.79 -1.94
C SER A 41 5.41 -12.79 -2.32
N HIS A 42 5.13 -14.07 -2.11
CA HIS A 42 6.05 -15.14 -2.50
C HIS A 42 6.17 -15.30 -4.02
N ALA A 43 5.07 -15.09 -4.75
CA ALA A 43 5.04 -15.27 -6.20
C ALA A 43 5.87 -14.19 -6.91
N GLU A 44 5.71 -12.93 -6.47
CA GLU A 44 6.39 -11.79 -7.08
C GLU A 44 7.75 -11.49 -6.45
N GLN A 45 8.08 -12.12 -5.31
CA GLN A 45 9.28 -11.83 -4.50
C GLN A 45 9.35 -10.35 -4.09
N ARG A 46 8.19 -9.79 -3.72
CA ARG A 46 7.99 -8.34 -3.49
C ARG A 46 7.12 -8.09 -2.27
N MET A 47 7.32 -6.94 -1.62
CA MET A 47 6.45 -6.50 -0.54
C MET A 47 5.24 -5.75 -1.12
N GLY A 48 4.05 -6.15 -0.70
CA GLY A 48 2.80 -5.43 -0.94
C GLY A 48 2.23 -4.88 0.36
N TYR A 49 1.26 -4.00 0.24
CA TYR A 49 0.66 -3.33 1.38
C TYR A 49 -0.84 -3.16 1.18
N ASN A 50 -1.61 -3.45 2.22
CA ASN A 50 -3.01 -3.06 2.31
C ASN A 50 -3.09 -1.64 2.88
N LEU A 51 -3.78 -0.76 2.15
CA LEU A 51 -4.00 0.63 2.52
C LEU A 51 -5.49 0.87 2.81
N GLN A 52 -5.73 1.76 3.76
CA GLN A 52 -6.98 2.50 3.86
C GLN A 52 -6.80 3.85 3.15
N ILE A 53 -7.60 4.12 2.14
CA ILE A 53 -7.49 5.31 1.29
C ILE A 53 -8.33 6.45 1.84
N ASP A 54 -7.81 7.67 1.77
CA ASP A 54 -8.57 8.85 2.19
C ASP A 54 -9.81 9.07 1.33
N GLY A 55 -10.89 9.50 1.97
CA GLY A 55 -12.15 9.76 1.28
C GLY A 55 -12.88 8.50 0.82
N ASP A 56 -12.33 7.29 1.02
CA ASP A 56 -13.09 6.07 0.82
C ASP A 56 -14.12 5.91 1.95
N ILE A 57 -15.39 6.14 1.62
CA ILE A 57 -16.51 6.00 2.55
C ILE A 57 -16.68 4.56 3.06
N ARG A 58 -16.07 3.58 2.38
CA ARG A 58 -16.15 2.17 2.72
C ARG A 58 -15.01 1.82 3.66
N GLN A 59 -15.18 2.10 4.95
CA GLN A 59 -14.12 1.93 5.98
C GLN A 59 -13.49 0.53 6.03
N ALA A 60 -14.23 -0.52 5.62
CA ALA A 60 -13.70 -1.89 5.59
C ALA A 60 -12.91 -2.24 4.31
N ARG A 61 -12.95 -1.39 3.27
CA ARG A 61 -12.26 -1.66 2.02
C ARG A 61 -10.76 -1.42 2.19
N ARG A 62 -9.98 -2.43 1.79
CA ARG A 62 -8.52 -2.39 1.71
C ARG A 62 -8.11 -2.34 0.26
N TRP A 63 -7.11 -1.52 -0.03
CA TRP A 63 -6.53 -1.40 -1.36
C TRP A 63 -5.11 -1.92 -1.33
N PHE A 64 -4.79 -2.83 -2.24
CA PHE A 64 -3.48 -3.46 -2.29
C PHE A 64 -2.57 -2.75 -3.28
N PHE A 65 -1.35 -2.41 -2.86
CA PHE A 65 -0.32 -1.79 -3.69
C PHE A 65 1.04 -2.41 -3.41
N TYR A 66 1.91 -2.44 -4.41
CA TYR A 66 3.30 -2.85 -4.24
C TYR A 66 4.16 -1.72 -3.66
N GLU A 67 5.26 -2.09 -3.01
CA GLU A 67 6.16 -1.14 -2.34
C GLU A 67 6.66 0.01 -3.23
N ASP A 68 6.93 -0.27 -4.50
CA ASP A 68 7.45 0.69 -5.49
C ASP A 68 6.40 1.70 -5.97
N GLN A 69 5.12 1.37 -5.81
CA GLN A 69 3.99 2.24 -6.13
C GLN A 69 3.71 3.24 -5.01
N LEU A 70 4.44 3.17 -3.91
CA LEU A 70 4.19 3.93 -2.69
C LEU A 70 5.39 4.81 -2.32
N THR A 71 5.11 6.02 -1.86
CA THR A 71 6.09 6.94 -1.27
C THR A 71 5.64 7.38 0.11
N LEU A 72 6.52 7.33 1.11
CA LEU A 72 6.21 7.80 2.46
C LEU A 72 5.92 9.31 2.43
N VAL A 73 4.84 9.72 3.11
CA VAL A 73 4.55 11.12 3.37
C VAL A 73 5.17 11.48 4.72
N SER A 74 6.38 12.04 4.67
CA SER A 74 7.03 12.61 5.86
C SER A 74 6.21 13.80 6.38
N SER A 75 5.96 13.83 7.69
CA SER A 75 5.41 15.01 8.38
C SER A 75 6.47 16.10 8.51
#